data_AF-A0A0Q7NBV9-F1
#
_entry.id   AF-A0A0Q7NBV9-F1
#
_cell.length_a   1.000
_cell.length_b   1.000
_cell.length_c   1.000
_cell.angle_alpha   90.00
_cell.angle_beta   90.00
_cell.angle_gamma   90.00
#
_symmetry.space_group_name_H-M   'P 1'
#
loop_
_entity.id
_entity.type
_entity.pdbx_description
1 polymer ?
#
loop_
_entity_poly.entity_id
_entity_poly.type
_entity_poly.pdbx_seq_one_letter_code
_entity_poly.pdbx_strand_id
1 'polypeptide(L)'
;MIVMSFITTHTSLSRGILVSYTAPRPASYDENTTIPAYFSIELDMKYGGARLALTAEDARALLEQLPRLVMEHDAAEHVRAEQVAAEKSATEPKAA
;
A
#
# COMPACT_ATOMS: atom_id res chain seq x y z
N MET A 1 14.60 26.38 -23.39
CA MET A 1 14.80 25.88 -22.01
C MET A 1 13.42 25.73 -21.39
N ILE A 2 12.90 24.51 -21.25
CA ILE A 2 11.60 24.28 -20.62
C ILE A 2 11.89 24.09 -19.13
N VAL A 3 11.54 25.08 -18.32
CA VAL A 3 11.55 24.98 -16.86
C VAL A 3 10.32 24.16 -16.48
N MET A 4 10.53 22.89 -16.10
CA MET A 4 9.46 22.02 -15.63
C MET A 4 9.29 22.20 -14.12
N SER A 5 8.60 23.28 -13.73
CA SER A 5 8.20 23.50 -12.35
C SER A 5 6.99 22.63 -12.05
N PHE A 6 7.09 21.68 -11.12
CA PHE A 6 5.93 21.02 -10.54
C PHE A 6 5.78 21.44 -9.09
N ILE A 7 4.55 21.77 -8.71
CA ILE A 7 4.15 21.99 -7.32
C ILE A 7 3.28 20.79 -6.96
N THR A 8 3.73 20.00 -6.00
CA THR A 8 2.92 18.92 -5.41
C THR A 8 2.51 19.36 -4.01
N THR A 9 1.24 19.75 -3.87
CA THR A 9 0.67 20.11 -2.57
C THR A 9 -0.17 18.93 -2.07
N HIS A 10 0.25 18.31 -0.97
CA HIS A 10 -0.54 17.27 -0.31
C HIS A 10 -1.37 17.92 0.80
N THR A 11 -2.65 18.16 0.55
CA THR A 11 -3.59 18.62 1.57
C THR A 11 -4.60 17.52 1.88
N SER A 12 -4.20 16.51 2.65
CA SER A 12 -5.17 15.69 3.37
C SER A 12 -4.54 14.93 4.52
N LEU A 13 -5.16 15.05 5.69
CA LEU A 13 -5.21 14.00 6.72
C LEU A 13 -5.97 12.80 6.13
N SER A 14 -5.39 12.08 5.17
CA SER A 14 -6.01 10.85 4.65
C SER A 14 -5.41 9.66 5.38
N ARG A 15 -6.23 8.88 6.10
CA ARG A 15 -5.86 7.57 6.66
C ARG A 15 -5.70 6.50 5.57
N GLY A 16 -5.10 6.85 4.44
CA GLY A 16 -5.14 6.07 3.20
C GLY A 16 -3.76 5.75 2.64
N ILE A 17 -3.75 4.99 1.54
CA ILE A 17 -2.55 4.71 0.75
C ILE A 17 -2.45 5.77 -0.34
N LEU A 18 -1.38 6.57 -0.31
CA LEU A 18 -1.04 7.49 -1.38
C LEU A 18 0.06 6.86 -2.24
N VAL A 19 -0.14 6.86 -3.56
CA VAL A 19 0.89 6.41 -4.51
C VAL A 19 1.23 7.56 -5.45
N SER A 20 2.52 7.83 -5.62
CA SER A 20 3.01 8.85 -6.55
C SER A 20 4.20 8.33 -7.36
N TYR A 21 4.30 8.75 -8.61
CA TYR A 21 5.43 8.45 -9.48
C TYR A 21 6.43 9.61 -9.46
N THR A 22 7.71 9.29 -9.31
CA THR A 22 8.81 10.24 -9.41
C THR A 22 9.70 9.86 -10.58
N ALA A 23 9.86 10.79 -11.54
CA ALA A 23 10.77 10.64 -12.66
C ALA A 23 12.25 10.69 -12.18
N PRO A 24 13.20 10.16 -12.96
CA PRO A 24 14.62 10.23 -12.60
C PRO A 24 15.07 11.68 -12.41
N ARG A 25 15.87 11.92 -11.37
CA ARG A 25 16.38 13.26 -11.05
C ARG A 25 17.74 13.20 -10.35
N PRO A 26 18.56 14.27 -10.42
CA PRO A 26 19.75 14.37 -9.59
C PRO A 26 19.41 14.34 -8.10
N ALA A 27 20.30 13.79 -7.29
CA ALA A 27 20.18 13.84 -5.84
C ALA A 27 20.41 15.28 -5.36
N SER A 28 19.61 15.73 -4.38
CA SER A 28 19.69 17.10 -3.87
C SER A 28 21.00 17.40 -3.14
N TYR A 29 21.75 16.37 -2.73
CA TYR A 29 23.03 16.47 -2.01
C TYR A 29 24.25 16.19 -2.90
N ASP A 30 24.04 15.71 -4.13
CA ASP A 30 25.10 15.42 -5.10
C ASP A 30 24.52 15.40 -6.51
N GLU A 31 24.88 16.40 -7.31
CA GLU A 31 24.40 16.55 -8.69
C GLU A 31 24.92 15.44 -9.62
N ASN A 32 26.00 14.75 -9.24
CA ASN A 32 26.54 13.63 -10.02
C ASN A 32 25.82 12.30 -9.72
N THR A 33 25.06 12.23 -8.64
CA THR A 33 24.26 11.06 -8.30
C THR A 33 22.85 11.22 -8.88
N THR A 34 22.44 10.30 -9.76
CA THR A 34 21.07 10.26 -10.28
C THR A 34 20.22 9.30 -9.47
N ILE A 35 19.12 9.80 -8.90
CA ILE A 35 18.06 8.99 -8.31
C ILE A 35 17.23 8.43 -9.48
N PRO A 36 17.11 7.09 -9.61
CA PRO A 36 16.31 6.47 -10.67
C PRO A 36 14.81 6.75 -10.47
N ALA A 37 13.99 6.46 -11.48
CA ALA A 37 12.55 6.56 -11.35
C ALA A 37 12.02 5.58 -10.29
N TYR A 38 11.04 5.99 -9.52
CA TYR A 38 10.40 5.13 -8.51
C TYR A 38 8.95 5.53 -8.25
N PHE A 39 8.19 4.57 -7.72
CA PHE A 39 6.88 4.81 -7.13
C PHE A 39 7.04 4.99 -5.61
N SER A 40 6.58 6.11 -5.07
CA SER A 40 6.49 6.34 -3.63
C SER A 40 5.10 5.93 -3.16
N ILE A 41 5.06 4.97 -2.25
CA ILE A 41 3.85 4.53 -1.55
C ILE A 41 3.95 5.07 -0.12
N GLU A 42 2.98 5.87 0.27
CA GLU A 42 2.91 6.51 1.57
C GLU A 42 1.64 6.06 2.29
N LEU A 43 1.83 5.56 3.50
CA LEU A 43 0.79 5.18 4.44
C LEU A 43 0.81 6.20 5.55
N ASP A 44 -0.22 7.04 5.62
CA ASP A 44 -0.36 8.03 6.68
C ASP A 44 -1.29 7.49 7.78
N MET A 45 -0.77 7.35 8.99
CA MET A 45 -1.49 6.87 10.17
C MET A 45 -1.55 7.95 11.24
N LYS A 46 -2.55 7.86 12.13
CA LYS A 46 -2.83 8.86 13.16
C LYS A 46 -1.62 9.25 14.03
N TYR A 47 -0.63 8.36 14.18
CA TYR A 47 0.55 8.56 15.03
C TYR A 47 1.88 8.23 14.33
N GLY A 48 1.90 8.17 12.99
CA GLY A 48 3.11 7.86 12.25
C GLY A 48 2.83 7.55 10.79
N GLY A 49 3.88 7.42 9.99
CA GLY A 49 3.75 7.04 8.59
C GLY A 49 4.75 5.97 8.20
N ALA A 50 4.40 5.21 7.17
CA ALA A 50 5.33 4.31 6.49
C ALA A 50 5.47 4.76 5.04
N ARG A 51 6.71 4.74 4.54
CA ARG A 51 7.00 5.06 3.14
C ARG A 51 7.77 3.91 2.52
N LEU A 52 7.34 3.49 1.34
CA LEU A 52 7.99 2.48 0.53
C LEU A 52 8.28 3.08 -0.85
N ALA A 53 9.54 3.01 -1.29
CA ALA A 53 9.92 3.37 -2.64
C ALA A 53 10.13 2.09 -3.44
N LEU A 54 9.42 1.94 -4.56
CA LEU A 54 9.53 0.80 -5.46
C LEU A 54 10.11 1.22 -6.80
N THR A 55 11.00 0.40 -7.34
CA THR A 55 11.39 0.52 -8.75
C THR A 55 10.19 0.17 -9.65
N ALA A 56 10.29 0.48 -10.95
CA ALA A 56 9.24 0.10 -11.88
C ALA A 56 9.14 -1.43 -12.03
N GLU A 57 10.26 -2.13 -11.94
CA GLU A 57 10.37 -3.58 -12.01
C GLU A 57 9.69 -4.23 -10.79
N ASP A 58 10.01 -3.77 -9.59
CA ASP A 58 9.39 -4.28 -8.36
C ASP A 58 7.89 -4.00 -8.32
N ALA A 59 7.46 -2.83 -8.79
CA ALA A 59 6.05 -2.49 -8.88
C ALA A 59 5.29 -3.43 -9.84
N ARG A 60 5.89 -3.85 -10.96
CA ARG A 60 5.30 -4.85 -11.87
C ARG A 60 5.24 -6.23 -11.22
N ALA A 61 6.31 -6.66 -10.58
CA ALA A 61 6.33 -7.95 -9.87
C ALA A 61 5.26 -7.99 -8.77
N LEU A 62 5.09 -6.89 -8.03
CA LEU A 62 4.02 -6.77 -7.04
C LEU A 62 2.64 -6.86 -7.69
N LEU A 63 2.42 -6.16 -8.82
CA LEU A 63 1.15 -6.19 -9.54
C LEU A 63 0.77 -7.61 -10.02
N GLU A 64 1.76 -8.42 -10.41
CA GLU A 64 1.54 -9.81 -10.83
C GLU A 64 1.16 -10.72 -9.66
N GLN A 65 1.73 -10.49 -8.46
CA GLN A 65 1.52 -11.33 -7.29
C GLN A 65 0.30 -10.93 -6.45
N LEU A 66 -0.05 -9.64 -6.44
CA LEU A 66 -1.10 -9.08 -5.59
C LEU A 66 -2.45 -9.79 -5.72
N PRO A 67 -2.97 -10.09 -6.93
CA PRO A 67 -4.29 -10.71 -7.07
C PRO A 67 -4.36 -12.05 -6.36
N ARG A 68 -3.30 -12.87 -6.47
CA ARG A 68 -3.22 -14.17 -5.80
C ARG A 68 -3.22 -14.01 -4.28
N LEU A 69 -2.42 -13.08 -3.76
CA LEU A 69 -2.35 -12.81 -2.32
C LEU A 69 -3.68 -12.35 -1.76
N VAL A 70 -4.42 -11.51 -2.50
CA VAL A 70 -5.77 -11.06 -2.12
C VAL A 70 -6.74 -12.25 -2.07
N MET A 71 -6.72 -13.12 -3.08
CA MET A 71 -7.56 -14.33 -3.07
C MET A 71 -7.25 -15.26 -1.90
N GLU A 72 -5.96 -15.47 -1.58
CA GLU A 72 -5.54 -16.28 -0.43
C GLU A 72 -6.00 -15.66 0.90
N HIS A 73 -5.96 -14.32 1.01
CA HIS A 73 -6.49 -13.60 2.18
C HIS A 73 -8.01 -13.76 2.32
N ASP A 74 -8.77 -13.54 1.24
CA ASP A 74 -10.23 -13.64 1.26
C ASP A 74 -10.69 -15.05 1.64
N ALA A 75 -10.02 -16.09 1.13
CA ALA A 75 -10.28 -17.47 1.52
C ALA A 75 -10.02 -17.71 3.02
N ALA A 76 -8.92 -17.18 3.55
CA ALA A 76 -8.59 -17.31 4.97
C ALA A 76 -9.61 -16.58 5.86
N GLU A 77 -10.04 -15.38 5.49
CA GLU A 77 -11.05 -14.63 6.23
C GLU A 77 -12.43 -15.30 6.17
N HIS A 78 -12.80 -15.92 5.04
CA HIS A 78 -14.03 -16.69 4.94
C HIS A 78 -14.04 -17.88 5.91
N VAL A 79 -12.97 -18.69 5.93
CA VAL A 79 -12.84 -19.83 6.86
C VAL A 79 -12.90 -19.35 8.31
N ARG A 80 -12.24 -18.24 8.63
CA ARG A 80 -12.28 -17.65 9.97
C ARG A 80 -13.70 -17.22 10.35
N ALA A 81 -14.45 -16.62 9.43
CA ALA A 81 -15.84 -16.23 9.66
C ALA A 81 -16.74 -17.44 9.93
N GLU A 82 -16.56 -18.54 9.20
CA GLU A 82 -17.28 -19.80 9.41
C GLU A 82 -16.99 -20.43 10.78
N GLN A 83 -15.72 -20.44 11.21
CA GLN A 83 -15.33 -20.92 12.53
C GLN A 83 -15.98 -20.12 13.65
N VAL A 84 -15.94 -18.78 13.55
CA VAL A 84 -16.58 -17.89 14.53
C VAL A 84 -18.10 -18.10 14.56
N ALA A 85 -18.74 -18.34 13.41
CA ALA A 85 -20.17 -18.64 13.35
C ALA A 85 -20.51 -19.99 14.00
N ALA A 86 -19.70 -21.02 13.78
CA ALA A 86 -19.86 -22.33 14.40
C ALA A 86 -19.68 -22.28 15.93
N GLU A 87 -18.70 -21.53 16.42
CA GLU A 87 -18.48 -21.31 17.86
C GLU A 87 -19.67 -20.60 18.53
N LYS A 88 -20.24 -19.59 17.86
CA LYS A 88 -21.46 -18.91 18.35
C LYS A 88 -22.65 -19.85 18.41
N SER A 89 -22.86 -20.67 17.37
CA SER A 89 -23.95 -21.65 17.34
C SER A 89 -23.78 -22.78 18.37
N ALA A 90 -22.54 -23.13 18.75
CA ALA A 90 -22.28 -24.12 19.79
C ALA A 90 -22.50 -23.57 21.22
N THR A 91 -22.55 -22.25 21.37
CA THR A 91 -22.70 -21.56 22.67
C THR A 91 -24.14 -21.13 22.94
N GLU A 92 -25.04 -21.17 21.96
CA GLU A 92 -26.49 -21.00 22.19
C GLU A 92 -27.08 -22.33 22.71
N PRO A 93 -27.49 -22.43 24.00
CA PRO A 93 -28.13 -23.63 24.48
C PRO A 93 -29.47 -23.75 23.77
N LYS A 94 -29.74 -24.95 23.25
CA LYS A 94 -31.05 -25.36 22.76
C LYS A 94 -32.07 -25.11 23.88
N ALA A 95 -32.78 -23.98 23.81
CA ALA A 95 -33.89 -23.70 24.72
C ALA A 95 -34.91 -24.83 24.58
N ALA A 96 -35.31 -25.35 25.73
CA ALA A 96 -36.06 -26.59 25.95
C ALA A 96 -37.37 -26.69 25.16
#